data_AF-A0A953DY67-F1
#
_entry.id   AF-A0A953DY67-F1
#
_cell.length_a   1.000
_cell.length_b   1.000
_cell.length_c   1.000
_cell.angle_alpha   90.00
_cell.angle_beta   90.00
_cell.angle_gamma   90.00
#
_symmetry.space_group_name_H-M   'P 1'
#
loop_
_entity.id
_entity.type
_entity.pdbx_description
1 polymer ?
#
loop_
_entity_poly.entity_id
_entity_poly.type
_entity_poly.pdbx_seq_one_letter_code
_entity_poly.pdbx_strand_id
1 'polypeptide(L)'
;MNSCTPFDVLEVSPSLQPKSAGFRRGGGFTLAELLVTAGVLVLLVVLAAQLVNGAASVAILGHKRMDVDAEARQVFDRMAIDFAQMVKRVDVDYYLKLANQQQRQNDQIAFYSAVPGYYPPVGAQSPVSLVAYRVNSDPASASFNKLERLGKGLLWNGVSATDTPVVFLPFLISNTWPYATNSRLPDPNVPSSYEIIGPD
;
A
#
# COMPACT_ATOMS: atom_id res chain seq x y z
N MET A 1 59.85 -75.78 63.36
CA MET A 1 60.80 -76.84 62.98
C MET A 1 60.68 -77.06 61.49
N ASN A 2 61.82 -77.07 60.79
CA ASN A 2 62.02 -77.53 59.40
C ASN A 2 61.32 -76.72 58.28
N SER A 3 61.94 -76.41 57.14
CA SER A 3 63.37 -76.55 56.75
C SER A 3 63.66 -75.82 55.43
N CYS A 4 64.88 -75.33 55.28
CA CYS A 4 65.47 -74.85 54.01
C CYS A 4 66.34 -75.99 53.39
N THR A 5 66.98 -75.91 52.21
CA THR A 5 67.29 -74.80 51.29
C THR A 5 66.74 -75.03 49.85
N PRO A 6 67.46 -75.22 48.70
CA PRO A 6 66.97 -74.72 47.39
C PRO A 6 67.11 -75.67 46.16
N PHE A 7 66.73 -75.21 44.96
CA PHE A 7 67.54 -75.43 43.74
C PHE A 7 67.22 -74.41 42.64
N ASP A 8 68.18 -74.16 41.75
CA ASP A 8 68.26 -72.98 40.87
C ASP A 8 67.89 -73.22 39.40
N VAL A 9 67.42 -72.13 38.77
CA VAL A 9 67.67 -71.69 37.38
C VAL A 9 67.37 -72.66 36.22
N LEU A 10 66.41 -72.27 35.36
CA LEU A 10 66.75 -71.85 33.97
C LEU A 10 65.65 -70.98 33.34
N GLU A 11 66.09 -70.07 32.47
CA GLU A 11 65.36 -68.93 31.91
C GLU A 11 64.83 -69.23 30.49
N VAL A 12 63.51 -69.04 30.25
CA VAL A 12 62.96 -68.81 28.90
C VAL A 12 61.76 -67.84 28.96
N SER A 13 61.93 -66.65 28.41
CA SER A 13 60.85 -65.71 28.02
C SER A 13 60.48 -65.91 26.54
N PRO A 14 59.43 -65.28 25.97
CA PRO A 14 58.16 -64.81 26.54
C PRO A 14 56.94 -65.29 25.69
N SER A 15 55.71 -64.93 26.06
CA SER A 15 54.71 -64.53 25.04
C SER A 15 53.59 -63.65 25.61
N LEU A 16 53.54 -62.40 25.12
CA LEU A 16 52.45 -61.48 25.36
C LEU A 16 51.23 -61.95 24.55
N GLN A 17 50.16 -62.43 25.17
CA GLN A 17 48.92 -62.71 24.42
C GLN A 17 48.27 -61.38 24.00
N PRO A 18 47.98 -61.18 22.70
CA PRO A 18 47.49 -59.91 22.21
C PRO A 18 46.05 -59.69 22.66
N LYS A 19 45.83 -58.57 23.35
CA LYS A 19 44.51 -57.98 23.57
C LYS A 19 43.87 -57.73 22.22
N SER A 20 42.91 -58.57 21.82
CA SER A 20 42.18 -58.43 20.56
C SER A 20 41.29 -57.20 20.60
N ALA A 21 41.89 -56.04 20.33
CA ALA A 21 41.15 -54.81 20.06
C ALA A 21 40.33 -55.06 18.79
N GLY A 22 39.04 -55.34 18.98
CA GLY A 22 38.07 -55.42 17.89
C GLY A 22 37.97 -54.05 17.24
N PHE A 23 38.82 -53.79 16.25
CA PHE A 23 38.74 -52.60 15.42
C PHE A 23 37.42 -52.68 14.67
N ARG A 24 36.40 -51.98 15.21
CA ARG A 24 35.12 -51.82 14.54
C ARG A 24 35.41 -51.19 13.18
N ARG A 25 35.36 -51.99 12.12
CA ARG A 25 35.41 -51.51 10.75
C ARG A 25 34.19 -50.62 10.56
N GLY A 26 34.38 -49.31 10.69
CA GLY A 26 33.37 -48.35 10.25
C GLY A 26 33.16 -48.57 8.76
N GLY A 27 31.96 -49.00 8.38
CA GLY A 27 31.58 -49.04 6.98
C GLY A 27 31.60 -47.63 6.42
N GLY A 28 32.34 -47.40 5.34
CA GLY A 28 32.22 -46.16 4.58
C GLY A 28 30.90 -46.16 3.79
N PHE A 29 30.32 -44.97 3.60
CA PHE A 29 29.14 -44.83 2.74
C PHE A 29 29.45 -45.30 1.31
N THR A 30 28.51 -46.05 0.74
CA THR A 30 28.55 -46.44 -0.67
C THR A 30 28.22 -45.25 -1.57
N LEU A 31 28.69 -45.29 -2.83
CA LEU A 31 28.35 -44.27 -3.83
C LEU A 31 26.83 -44.14 -4.04
N ALA A 32 26.08 -45.24 -3.87
CA ALA A 32 24.62 -45.25 -3.96
C ALA A 32 23.96 -44.47 -2.81
N GLU A 33 24.40 -44.68 -1.57
CA GLU A 33 23.88 -43.94 -0.41
C GLU A 33 24.20 -42.45 -0.49
N LEU A 34 25.40 -42.09 -0.96
CA LEU A 34 25.79 -40.69 -1.17
C LEU A 34 24.94 -40.03 -2.26
N LEU A 35 24.65 -40.73 -3.37
CA LEU A 35 23.78 -40.23 -4.44
C LEU A 35 22.33 -40.06 -3.95
N VAL A 36 21.79 -41.04 -3.23
CA VAL A 36 20.43 -40.97 -2.66
C VAL A 36 20.30 -39.83 -1.66
N THR A 37 21.26 -39.68 -0.73
CA THR A 37 21.24 -38.58 0.25
C THR A 37 21.40 -37.21 -0.41
N ALA A 38 22.26 -37.06 -1.41
CA ALA A 38 22.37 -35.83 -2.20
C ALA A 38 21.07 -35.52 -2.97
N GLY A 39 20.42 -36.52 -3.57
CA GLY A 39 19.14 -36.37 -4.27
C GLY A 39 18.01 -35.92 -3.35
N VAL A 40 17.88 -36.53 -2.16
CA VAL A 40 16.90 -36.12 -1.14
C VAL A 40 17.21 -34.72 -0.63
N LEU A 41 18.48 -34.38 -0.38
CA LEU A 41 18.89 -33.04 0.05
C LEU A 41 18.49 -31.96 -0.97
N VAL A 42 18.77 -32.17 -2.26
CA VAL A 42 18.37 -31.23 -3.32
C VAL A 42 16.85 -31.08 -3.39
N LEU A 43 16.11 -32.19 -3.31
CA LEU A 43 14.64 -32.15 -3.31
C LEU A 43 14.09 -31.34 -2.11
N LEU A 44 14.62 -31.56 -0.91
CA LEU A 44 14.23 -30.81 0.30
C LEU A 44 14.56 -29.32 0.19
N VAL A 45 15.73 -28.96 -0.35
CA VAL A 45 16.13 -27.55 -0.56
C VAL A 45 15.20 -26.88 -1.59
N VAL A 46 14.87 -27.56 -2.69
CA VAL A 46 13.94 -27.04 -3.71
C VAL A 46 12.53 -26.85 -3.13
N LEU A 47 12.03 -27.82 -2.35
CA LEU A 47 10.72 -27.73 -1.71
C LEU A 47 10.67 -26.59 -0.68
N ALA A 48 11.72 -26.44 0.14
CA ALA A 48 11.84 -25.34 1.09
C ALA A 48 11.89 -23.97 0.38
N ALA A 49 12.66 -23.84 -0.72
CA ALA A 49 12.71 -22.63 -1.51
C ALA A 49 11.34 -22.27 -2.13
N GLN A 50 10.61 -23.27 -2.67
CA GLN A 50 9.26 -23.06 -3.20
C GLN A 50 8.28 -22.59 -2.11
N LEU A 51 8.33 -23.20 -0.91
CA LEU A 51 7.50 -22.81 0.23
C LEU A 51 7.78 -21.37 0.67
N VAL A 52 9.05 -20.99 0.80
CA VAL A 52 9.47 -19.63 1.19
C VAL A 52 9.03 -18.61 0.14
N ASN A 53 9.21 -18.90 -1.15
CA ASN A 53 8.78 -18.00 -2.23
C ASN A 53 7.25 -17.81 -2.26
N GLY A 54 6.49 -18.89 -2.04
CA GLY A 54 5.03 -18.82 -1.92
C GLY A 54 4.58 -17.97 -0.72
N ALA A 55 5.17 -18.21 0.46
CA ALA A 55 4.89 -17.44 1.66
C ALA A 55 5.25 -15.95 1.52
N ALA A 56 6.39 -15.63 0.90
CA ALA A 56 6.82 -14.26 0.64
C ALA A 56 5.85 -13.52 -0.31
N SER A 57 5.38 -14.19 -1.36
CA SER A 57 4.38 -13.62 -2.28
C SER A 57 3.06 -13.27 -1.58
N VAL A 58 2.55 -14.18 -0.75
CA VAL A 58 1.33 -13.96 0.05
C VAL A 58 1.54 -12.83 1.06
N ALA A 59 2.69 -12.77 1.75
CA ALA A 59 3.01 -11.70 2.69
C ALA A 59 3.07 -10.33 2.01
N ILE A 60 3.73 -10.22 0.85
CA ILE A 60 3.80 -8.96 0.07
C ILE A 60 2.42 -8.51 -0.39
N LEU A 61 1.58 -9.44 -0.86
CA LEU A 61 0.19 -9.13 -1.24
C LEU A 61 -0.65 -8.69 -0.03
N GLY A 62 -0.43 -9.29 1.14
CA GLY A 62 -1.08 -8.92 2.40
C GLY A 62 -0.77 -7.48 2.80
N HIS A 63 0.50 -7.07 2.79
CA HIS A 63 0.91 -5.70 3.07
C HIS A 63 0.25 -4.72 2.09
N LYS A 64 0.40 -4.95 0.78
CA LYS A 64 -0.21 -4.08 -0.25
C LYS A 64 -1.72 -3.89 -0.10
N ARG A 65 -2.45 -4.92 0.33
CA ARG A 65 -3.90 -4.82 0.59
C ARG A 65 -4.21 -4.01 1.85
N MET A 66 -3.40 -4.17 2.90
CA MET A 66 -3.52 -3.39 4.13
C MET A 66 -3.19 -1.91 3.91
N ASP A 67 -2.16 -1.62 3.12
CA ASP A 67 -1.77 -0.26 2.75
C ASP A 67 -2.90 0.44 1.96
N VAL A 68 -3.41 -0.22 0.91
CA VAL A 68 -4.54 0.30 0.09
C VAL A 68 -5.82 0.47 0.90
N ASP A 69 -6.12 -0.41 1.86
CA ASP A 69 -7.29 -0.25 2.74
C ASP A 69 -7.13 0.95 3.70
N ALA A 70 -5.93 1.13 4.25
CA ALA A 70 -5.60 2.27 5.11
C ALA A 70 -5.69 3.61 4.35
N GLU A 71 -5.21 3.66 3.11
CA GLU A 71 -5.31 4.82 2.23
C GLU A 71 -6.76 5.10 1.81
N ALA A 72 -7.49 4.07 1.36
CA ALA A 72 -8.89 4.19 0.95
C ALA A 72 -9.75 4.73 2.10
N ARG A 73 -9.47 4.31 3.34
CA ARG A 73 -10.16 4.83 4.53
C ARG A 73 -10.00 6.33 4.70
N GLN A 74 -8.79 6.88 4.55
CA GLN A 74 -8.55 8.33 4.67
C GLN A 74 -9.34 9.11 3.60
N VAL A 75 -9.38 8.58 2.37
CA VAL A 75 -10.14 9.17 1.26
C VAL A 75 -11.64 9.14 1.56
N PHE A 76 -12.17 8.00 2.03
CA PHE A 76 -13.60 7.88 2.40
C PHE A 76 -13.98 8.76 3.59
N ASP A 77 -13.15 8.86 4.64
CA ASP A 77 -13.40 9.71 5.80
C ASP A 77 -13.47 11.19 5.39
N ARG A 78 -12.58 11.64 4.48
CA ARG A 78 -12.63 13.00 3.91
C ARG A 78 -13.90 13.22 3.09
N MET A 79 -14.24 12.32 2.17
CA MET A 79 -15.47 12.41 1.38
C MET A 79 -16.74 12.42 2.25
N ALA A 80 -16.76 11.62 3.32
CA ALA A 80 -17.87 11.60 4.28
C ALA A 80 -18.08 12.96 4.96
N ILE A 81 -17.01 13.65 5.36
CA ILE A 81 -17.07 15.00 5.93
C ILE A 81 -17.62 16.00 4.91
N ASP A 82 -17.09 15.99 3.68
CA ASP A 82 -17.51 16.89 2.61
C ASP A 82 -19.00 16.72 2.24
N PHE A 83 -19.48 15.48 2.14
CA PHE A 83 -20.90 15.17 1.90
C PHE A 83 -21.80 15.45 3.11
N ALA A 84 -21.32 15.25 4.35
CA ALA A 84 -22.08 15.55 5.56
C ALA A 84 -22.37 17.04 5.70
N GLN A 85 -21.45 17.90 5.24
CA GLN A 85 -21.56 19.36 5.24
C GLN A 85 -22.10 19.96 3.93
N MET A 86 -22.56 19.12 2.98
CA MET A 86 -23.13 19.58 1.71
C MET A 86 -24.36 20.48 1.92
N VAL A 87 -24.43 21.58 1.18
CA VAL A 87 -25.53 22.56 1.23
C VAL A 87 -26.77 21.99 0.52
N LYS A 88 -27.75 21.55 1.31
CA LYS A 88 -29.00 20.93 0.83
C LYS A 88 -30.11 21.96 0.62
N ARG A 89 -29.90 22.92 -0.28
CA ARG A 89 -30.91 23.94 -0.63
C ARG A 89 -31.43 23.74 -2.05
N VAL A 90 -32.70 24.10 -2.29
CA VAL A 90 -33.36 23.95 -3.61
C VAL A 90 -32.96 25.03 -4.62
N ASP A 91 -32.41 26.15 -4.15
CA ASP A 91 -31.96 27.28 -4.96
C ASP A 91 -30.45 27.25 -5.24
N VAL A 92 -29.76 26.18 -4.83
CA VAL A 92 -28.33 25.97 -5.01
C VAL A 92 -28.11 24.79 -5.94
N ASP A 93 -27.26 24.98 -6.95
CA ASP A 93 -26.94 23.94 -7.93
C ASP A 93 -26.04 22.84 -7.33
N TYR A 94 -26.15 21.63 -7.87
CA TYR A 94 -25.24 20.52 -7.60
C TYR A 94 -25.03 19.72 -8.89
N TYR A 95 -23.78 19.41 -9.19
CA TYR A 95 -23.41 18.65 -10.36
C TYR A 95 -23.21 17.18 -9.98
N LEU A 96 -24.10 16.33 -10.49
CA LEU A 96 -24.01 14.88 -10.40
C LEU A 96 -24.21 14.26 -11.78
N LYS A 97 -23.61 13.10 -12.02
CA LYS A 97 -23.85 12.30 -13.23
C LYS A 97 -25.30 11.81 -13.27
N LEU A 98 -26.12 12.47 -14.10
CA LEU A 98 -27.48 12.05 -14.41
C LEU A 98 -27.48 10.97 -15.50
N ALA A 99 -28.47 10.07 -15.50
CA ALA A 99 -28.55 8.94 -16.44
C ALA A 99 -28.50 9.35 -17.93
N ASN A 100 -29.02 10.54 -18.24
CA ASN A 100 -29.04 11.13 -19.59
C ASN A 100 -27.83 12.05 -19.88
N GLN A 101 -26.89 12.16 -18.95
CA GLN A 101 -25.65 12.93 -19.04
C GLN A 101 -24.47 11.97 -18.90
N GLN A 102 -24.26 11.12 -19.92
CA GLN A 102 -23.13 10.20 -19.93
C GLN A 102 -21.81 10.96 -19.99
N GLN A 103 -21.18 11.15 -18.83
CA GLN A 103 -19.76 11.46 -18.74
C GLN A 103 -19.01 10.30 -19.38
N ARG A 104 -18.46 10.53 -20.58
CA ARG A 104 -17.99 9.49 -21.50
C ARG A 104 -16.65 8.85 -21.10
N GLN A 105 -16.12 9.22 -19.92
CA GLN A 105 -14.79 8.88 -19.41
C GLN A 105 -14.84 8.83 -17.87
N ASN A 106 -14.30 9.85 -17.19
CA ASN A 106 -14.24 9.92 -15.73
C ASN A 106 -15.44 10.69 -15.19
N ASP A 107 -16.05 10.12 -14.15
CA ASP A 107 -17.21 10.72 -13.49
C ASP A 107 -16.76 11.88 -12.59
N GLN A 108 -17.62 12.89 -12.48
CA GLN A 108 -17.36 14.06 -11.64
C GLN A 108 -18.59 14.43 -10.83
N ILE A 109 -18.31 14.96 -9.65
CA ILE A 109 -19.28 15.41 -8.67
C ILE A 109 -18.82 16.79 -8.22
N ALA A 110 -19.70 17.79 -8.22
CA ALA A 110 -19.40 19.11 -7.65
C ALA A 110 -20.61 19.67 -6.88
N PHE A 111 -20.35 20.26 -5.72
CA PHE A 111 -21.39 20.77 -4.83
C PHE A 111 -20.81 21.81 -3.87
N TYR A 112 -21.70 22.61 -3.29
CA TYR A 112 -21.34 23.53 -2.21
C TYR A 112 -21.33 22.79 -0.87
N SER A 113 -20.32 23.06 -0.05
CA SER A 113 -20.18 22.48 1.28
C SER A 113 -19.80 23.55 2.31
N ALA A 114 -20.22 23.35 3.57
CA ALA A 114 -19.78 24.15 4.72
C ALA A 114 -18.41 23.71 5.27
N VAL A 115 -17.67 22.88 4.53
CA VAL A 115 -16.25 22.59 4.81
C VAL A 115 -15.39 23.81 4.46
N PRO A 116 -14.42 24.20 5.31
CA PRO A 116 -13.46 25.25 5.00
C PRO A 116 -12.72 25.01 3.68
N GLY A 117 -12.78 25.99 2.77
CA GLY A 117 -12.07 25.96 1.49
C GLY A 117 -10.95 26.99 1.42
N TYR A 118 -9.94 26.70 0.60
CA TYR A 118 -8.82 27.61 0.34
C TYR A 118 -9.29 28.83 -0.47
N TYR A 119 -9.08 30.02 0.07
CA TYR A 119 -9.39 31.29 -0.59
C TYR A 119 -8.12 32.16 -0.67
N PRO A 120 -7.73 32.69 -1.84
CA PRO A 120 -6.63 33.65 -1.95
C PRO A 120 -7.08 35.02 -1.42
N PRO A 121 -6.28 35.78 -0.65
CA PRO A 121 -4.84 35.59 -0.43
C PRO A 121 -4.50 34.66 0.74
N VAL A 122 -3.23 34.23 0.74
CA VAL A 122 -2.66 33.15 1.57
C VAL A 122 -3.11 33.18 3.04
N GLY A 123 -3.63 32.04 3.51
CA GLY A 123 -4.02 31.82 4.91
C GLY A 123 -5.49 32.07 5.22
N ALA A 124 -6.27 32.64 4.29
CA ALA A 124 -7.71 32.76 4.43
C ALA A 124 -8.43 31.44 4.09
N GLN A 125 -9.24 30.95 5.02
CA GLN A 125 -10.23 29.90 4.77
C GLN A 125 -11.62 30.52 4.75
N SER A 126 -12.41 30.23 3.71
CA SER A 126 -13.83 30.58 3.73
C SER A 126 -14.65 29.48 4.38
N PRO A 127 -15.66 29.79 5.23
CA PRO A 127 -16.55 28.79 5.83
C PRO A 127 -17.48 28.08 4.83
N VAL A 128 -17.53 28.52 3.56
CA VAL A 128 -18.23 27.83 2.49
C VAL A 128 -17.27 27.60 1.33
N SER A 129 -17.34 26.42 0.72
CA SER A 129 -16.50 26.04 -0.41
C SER A 129 -17.28 25.37 -1.54
N LEU A 130 -16.74 25.48 -2.75
CA LEU A 130 -17.03 24.57 -3.84
C LEU A 130 -16.13 23.35 -3.69
N VAL A 131 -16.74 22.21 -3.39
CA VAL A 131 -16.07 20.90 -3.38
C VAL A 131 -16.38 20.22 -4.70
N ALA A 132 -15.36 19.62 -5.33
CA ALA A 132 -15.55 18.76 -6.48
C ALA A 132 -14.60 17.55 -6.43
N TYR A 133 -15.04 16.43 -6.99
CA TYR A 133 -14.25 15.21 -7.14
C TYR A 133 -14.13 14.83 -8.60
N ARG A 134 -12.92 14.43 -8.99
CA ARG A 134 -12.65 13.87 -10.32
C ARG A 134 -11.50 12.87 -10.23
N VAL A 135 -11.51 11.87 -11.11
CA VAL A 135 -10.27 11.16 -11.46
C VAL A 135 -9.57 11.97 -12.55
N ASN A 136 -8.28 12.27 -12.38
CA ASN A 136 -7.54 13.03 -13.39
C ASN A 136 -7.31 12.17 -14.65
N SER A 137 -7.70 12.71 -15.81
CA SER A 137 -7.58 12.07 -17.12
C SER A 137 -6.46 12.64 -18.00
N ASP A 138 -5.66 13.58 -17.51
CA ASP A 138 -4.53 14.16 -18.24
C ASP A 138 -3.29 13.24 -18.13
N PRO A 139 -2.85 12.59 -19.23
CA PRO A 139 -1.68 11.71 -19.22
C PRO A 139 -0.34 12.44 -19.03
N ALA A 140 -0.32 13.78 -19.10
CA ALA A 140 0.86 14.58 -18.80
C ALA A 140 0.98 14.96 -17.31
N SER A 141 -0.07 14.75 -16.50
CA SER A 141 -0.06 15.05 -15.07
C SER A 141 0.62 13.96 -14.25
N ALA A 142 1.39 14.37 -13.22
CA ALA A 142 1.89 13.45 -12.19
C ALA A 142 0.76 12.74 -11.40
N SER A 143 -0.45 13.32 -11.41
CA SER A 143 -1.66 12.75 -10.81
C SER A 143 -2.54 11.96 -11.79
N PHE A 144 -2.05 11.57 -12.97
CA PHE A 144 -2.83 10.78 -13.94
C PHE A 144 -3.45 9.52 -13.31
N ASN A 145 -4.75 9.31 -13.53
CA ASN A 145 -5.58 8.26 -12.92
C ASN A 145 -5.67 8.29 -11.37
N LYS A 146 -5.17 9.34 -10.69
CA LYS A 146 -5.42 9.56 -9.27
C LYS A 146 -6.73 10.32 -9.05
N LEU A 147 -7.30 10.14 -7.87
CA LEU A 147 -8.46 10.91 -7.41
C LEU A 147 -7.99 12.28 -6.91
N GLU A 148 -8.66 13.33 -7.37
CA GLU A 148 -8.40 14.71 -7.00
C GLU A 148 -9.66 15.35 -6.38
N ARG A 149 -9.44 16.21 -5.38
CA ARG A 149 -10.47 16.99 -4.71
C ARG A 149 -10.23 18.48 -4.93
N LEU A 150 -11.21 19.19 -5.47
CA LEU A 150 -11.28 20.65 -5.42
C LEU A 150 -11.76 21.08 -4.03
N GLY A 151 -11.10 22.08 -3.44
CA GLY A 151 -11.50 22.65 -2.14
C GLY A 151 -11.52 24.18 -2.17
N LYS A 152 -12.20 24.79 -3.14
CA LYS A 152 -12.15 26.23 -3.38
C LYS A 152 -13.06 26.99 -2.42
N GLY A 153 -12.49 27.82 -1.55
CA GLY A 153 -13.25 28.70 -0.67
C GLY A 153 -13.98 29.79 -1.46
N LEU A 154 -15.24 30.04 -1.10
CA LEU A 154 -16.11 31.02 -1.74
C LEU A 154 -16.53 32.08 -0.76
N LEU A 155 -16.41 33.36 -1.12
CA LEU A 155 -16.86 34.45 -0.26
C LEU A 155 -18.38 34.57 -0.24
N TRP A 156 -18.89 35.24 0.80
CA TRP A 156 -20.25 35.77 0.80
C TRP A 156 -20.38 36.90 -0.22
N ASN A 157 -21.59 37.06 -0.78
CA ASN A 157 -21.90 38.15 -1.68
C ASN A 157 -21.67 39.51 -0.99
N GLY A 158 -21.05 40.45 -1.71
CA GLY A 158 -20.72 41.79 -1.20
C GLY A 158 -19.37 41.92 -0.46
N VAL A 159 -18.61 40.83 -0.25
CA VAL A 159 -17.27 40.91 0.38
C VAL A 159 -16.20 41.36 -0.62
N SER A 160 -16.32 40.96 -1.89
CA SER A 160 -15.39 41.29 -2.97
C SER A 160 -16.17 41.64 -4.24
N ALA A 161 -15.62 42.54 -5.05
CA ALA A 161 -16.15 42.90 -6.37
C ALA A 161 -15.51 42.08 -7.52
N THR A 162 -14.44 41.32 -7.22
CA THR A 162 -13.68 40.53 -8.20
C THR A 162 -13.90 39.03 -8.05
N ASP A 163 -14.16 38.56 -6.83
CA ASP A 163 -14.32 37.14 -6.53
C ASP A 163 -15.76 36.70 -6.72
N THR A 164 -15.95 35.53 -7.33
CA THR A 164 -17.29 34.97 -7.52
C THR A 164 -17.77 34.31 -6.23
N PRO A 165 -18.88 34.78 -5.62
CA PRO A 165 -19.42 34.20 -4.40
C PRO A 165 -20.16 32.89 -4.71
N VAL A 166 -20.78 32.28 -3.70
CA VAL A 166 -21.83 31.26 -3.90
C VAL A 166 -22.91 31.83 -4.82
N VAL A 167 -23.23 31.11 -5.90
CA VAL A 167 -24.32 31.48 -6.83
C VAL A 167 -25.55 30.62 -6.60
N PHE A 168 -26.70 31.15 -7.01
CA PHE A 168 -28.01 30.51 -6.89
C PHE A 168 -28.62 30.35 -8.28
N LEU A 169 -29.58 29.42 -8.41
CA LEU A 169 -30.30 29.19 -9.66
C LEU A 169 -30.93 30.51 -10.18
N PRO A 170 -30.89 30.78 -11.50
CA PRO A 170 -30.53 29.87 -12.59
C PRO A 170 -29.03 29.80 -12.92
N PHE A 171 -28.14 30.39 -12.12
CA PHE A 171 -26.69 30.23 -12.33
C PHE A 171 -26.24 28.84 -11.87
N LEU A 172 -25.49 28.15 -12.73
CA LEU A 172 -25.05 26.76 -12.55
C LEU A 172 -23.54 26.70 -12.30
N ILE A 173 -23.10 25.73 -11.50
CA ILE A 173 -21.68 25.44 -11.26
C ILE A 173 -20.94 25.23 -12.59
N SER A 174 -21.57 24.56 -13.56
CA SER A 174 -20.98 24.30 -14.88
C SER A 174 -20.64 25.56 -15.68
N ASN A 175 -21.36 26.66 -15.44
CA ASN A 175 -21.17 27.92 -16.15
C ASN A 175 -20.19 28.84 -15.41
N THR A 176 -20.22 28.80 -14.07
CA THR A 176 -19.42 29.67 -13.21
C THR A 176 -18.03 29.10 -12.90
N TRP A 177 -17.91 27.78 -12.71
CA TRP A 177 -16.64 27.06 -12.55
C TRP A 177 -16.59 25.82 -13.46
N PRO A 178 -16.43 25.99 -14.79
CA PRO A 178 -16.44 24.87 -15.74
C PRO A 178 -15.43 23.76 -15.41
N TYR A 179 -14.27 24.10 -14.84
CA TYR A 179 -13.22 23.16 -14.41
C TYR A 179 -13.62 22.27 -13.22
N ALA A 180 -14.71 22.58 -12.51
CA ALA A 180 -15.29 21.72 -11.47
C ALA A 180 -16.21 20.62 -12.05
N THR A 181 -16.59 20.73 -13.33
CA THR A 181 -17.58 19.85 -13.98
C THR A 181 -17.11 19.28 -15.32
N ASN A 182 -15.88 19.59 -15.74
CA ASN A 182 -15.26 19.08 -16.96
C ASN A 182 -13.76 18.80 -16.74
N SER A 183 -13.33 17.54 -16.81
CA SER A 183 -11.92 17.12 -16.62
C SER A 183 -10.96 17.64 -17.68
N ARG A 184 -11.46 18.11 -18.84
CA ARG A 184 -10.63 18.63 -19.93
C ARG A 184 -10.28 20.10 -19.77
N LEU A 185 -10.92 20.79 -18.83
CA LEU A 185 -10.65 22.20 -18.55
C LEU A 185 -9.71 22.28 -17.34
N PRO A 186 -8.51 22.87 -17.49
CA PRO A 186 -7.63 23.11 -16.36
C PRO A 186 -8.28 24.11 -15.40
N ASP A 187 -7.95 23.99 -14.11
CA ASP A 187 -8.26 25.05 -13.15
C ASP A 187 -7.43 26.30 -13.51
N PRO A 188 -8.03 27.49 -13.69
CA PRO A 188 -7.29 28.73 -13.93
C PRO A 188 -6.46 29.20 -12.72
N ASN A 189 -6.68 28.65 -11.52
CA ASN A 189 -5.87 28.97 -10.34
C ASN A 189 -4.45 28.38 -10.47
N VAL A 190 -3.42 29.16 -10.12
CA VAL A 190 -2.03 28.71 -10.01
C VAL A 190 -1.52 29.02 -8.60
N PRO A 191 -1.18 28.00 -7.77
CA PRO A 191 -1.32 26.57 -8.03
C PRO A 191 -2.79 26.13 -8.18
N SER A 192 -2.99 24.97 -8.81
CA SER A 192 -4.30 24.33 -8.93
C SER A 192 -4.96 24.17 -7.56
N SER A 193 -6.27 24.46 -7.48
CA SER A 193 -7.06 24.25 -6.27
C SER A 193 -7.53 22.80 -6.10
N TYR A 194 -7.16 21.91 -7.03
CA TYR A 194 -7.28 20.46 -6.87
C TYR A 194 -6.08 19.90 -6.09
N GLU A 195 -6.36 19.26 -4.95
CA GLU A 195 -5.42 18.44 -4.17
C GLU A 195 -5.56 16.96 -4.54
N ILE A 196 -4.46 16.20 -4.53
CA ILE A 196 -4.51 14.73 -4.65
C ILE A 196 -5.08 14.18 -3.34
N ILE A 197 -6.05 13.27 -3.43
CA ILE A 197 -6.60 12.55 -2.28
C ILE A 197 -6.42 11.05 -2.50
N GLY A 198 -5.22 10.58 -2.14
CA GLY A 198 -4.73 9.22 -2.33
C GLY A 198 -3.20 9.20 -2.19
N PRO A 199 -2.54 8.04 -2.36
CA PRO A 199 -1.09 7.93 -2.28
C PRO A 199 -0.37 8.71 -3.38
N ASP A 200 0.83 9.21 -3.04
CA ASP A 200 1.81 9.82 -3.95
C ASP A 200 2.65 8.77 -4.71
#